data_AF-B7PBV9-F1
#
_entry.id   AF-B7PBV9-F1
#
_cell.length_a   1.000
_cell.length_b   1.000
_cell.length_c   1.000
_cell.angle_alpha   90.00
_cell.angle_beta   90.00
_cell.angle_gamma   90.00
#
_symmetry.space_group_name_H-M   'P 1'
#
loop_
_entity.id
_entity.type
_entity.pdbx_description
1 polymer ?
#
loop_
_entity_poly.entity_id
_entity_poly.type
_entity_poly.pdbx_seq_one_letter_code
_entity_poly.pdbx_strand_id
1 'polypeptide(L)'
;MLAAWFRLKYPHVTTAALASSAPILLFTGITPCSAFSEVLTKAFAKESDQCTNAIRTSFEVTRKQAVTEEGAKALKEQFRLCKPLAPSNYTVLRDWFWDVYAYLAMFNHPYASKLPLLVPGHPVKEACKFLEKNFADDQSLLDGIYQAISVFTNYTGKTHCNDLPNSAVPLLGGWGIQLCNEMVMPMCNNGKTDMFFDNPW
;
A
#
# COMPACT_ATOMS: atom_id res chain seq x y z
N MET A 1 -7.58 3.95 19.04
CA MET A 1 -7.43 2.84 20.01
C MET A 1 -7.32 3.37 21.43
N LEU A 2 -6.34 4.23 21.71
CA LEU A 2 -6.14 4.84 23.03
C LEU A 2 -7.40 5.43 23.67
N ALA A 3 -8.22 6.20 22.94
CA ALA A 3 -9.46 6.75 23.48
C ALA A 3 -10.43 5.68 24.02
N ALA A 4 -10.61 4.57 23.27
CA ALA A 4 -11.44 3.45 23.71
C ALA A 4 -10.85 2.77 24.95
N TRP A 5 -9.55 2.44 24.91
CA TRP A 5 -8.88 1.77 26.02
C TRP A 5 -8.81 2.63 27.29
N PHE A 6 -8.63 3.94 27.15
CA PHE A 6 -8.62 4.87 28.26
C PHE A 6 -9.98 4.91 28.96
N ARG A 7 -11.09 4.97 28.19
CA ARG A 7 -12.44 4.87 28.76
C ARG A 7 -12.69 3.51 29.43
N LEU A 8 -12.20 2.42 28.86
CA LEU A 8 -12.34 1.07 29.44
C LEU A 8 -11.57 0.91 30.76
N LYS A 9 -10.35 1.44 30.85
CA LYS A 9 -9.48 1.33 32.03
C LYS A 9 -9.76 2.37 33.10
N TYR A 10 -10.18 3.57 32.70
CA TYR A 10 -10.43 4.71 33.59
C TYR A 10 -11.86 5.26 33.44
N PRO A 11 -12.89 4.42 33.69
CA PRO A 11 -14.27 4.84 33.49
C PRO A 11 -14.74 5.87 34.53
N HIS A 12 -14.00 6.06 35.63
CA HIS A 12 -14.27 7.05 36.66
C HIS A 12 -13.76 8.46 36.28
N VAL A 13 -12.86 8.58 35.29
CA VAL A 13 -12.28 9.86 34.84
C VAL A 13 -12.93 10.37 33.56
N THR A 14 -13.48 9.48 32.74
CA THR A 14 -14.07 9.82 31.44
C THR A 14 -15.50 9.35 31.34
N THR A 15 -16.42 10.23 30.92
CA THR A 15 -17.84 9.86 30.73
C THR A 15 -18.04 9.00 29.48
N ALA A 16 -17.34 9.32 28.38
CA ALA A 16 -17.44 8.61 27.10
C ALA A 16 -16.15 8.77 26.28
N ALA A 17 -16.01 7.97 25.22
CA ALA A 17 -14.93 8.10 24.25
C ALA A 17 -15.43 7.89 22.81
N LEU A 18 -14.95 8.72 21.88
CA LEU A 18 -15.11 8.53 20.44
C LEU A 18 -13.83 7.92 19.86
N ALA A 19 -13.92 6.71 19.32
CA ALA A 19 -12.79 6.00 18.74
C ALA A 19 -12.95 5.85 17.22
N SER A 20 -12.63 6.92 16.49
CA SER A 20 -12.71 6.93 15.01
C SER A 20 -11.60 6.08 14.38
N SER A 21 -11.96 5.21 13.44
CA SER A 21 -11.06 4.31 12.70
C SER A 21 -10.05 3.56 13.59
N ALA A 22 -10.48 3.11 14.77
CA ALA A 22 -9.63 2.46 15.75
C ALA A 22 -9.65 0.92 15.60
N PRO A 23 -8.59 0.27 15.11
CA PRO A 23 -8.57 -1.17 14.87
C PRO A 23 -8.32 -1.97 16.17
N ILE A 24 -9.19 -1.82 17.17
CA ILE A 24 -9.04 -2.45 18.51
C ILE A 24 -9.14 -3.99 18.49
N LEU A 25 -9.54 -4.59 17.37
CA LEU A 25 -9.65 -6.04 17.18
C LEU A 25 -8.59 -6.61 16.22
N LEU A 26 -7.70 -5.78 15.66
CA LEU A 26 -6.66 -6.24 14.72
C LEU A 26 -5.47 -6.85 15.46
N PHE A 27 -5.71 -7.95 16.18
CA PHE A 27 -4.72 -8.67 16.97
C PHE A 27 -4.80 -10.17 16.69
N THR A 28 -3.72 -10.88 17.00
CA THR A 28 -3.57 -12.33 16.83
C THR A 28 -4.74 -13.10 17.45
N GLY A 29 -5.33 -14.01 16.67
CA GLY A 29 -6.43 -14.86 17.12
C GLY A 29 -7.81 -14.20 17.11
N ILE A 30 -7.93 -12.91 16.78
CA ILE A 30 -9.22 -12.20 16.71
C ILE A 30 -9.62 -11.93 15.26
N THR A 31 -8.76 -11.24 14.50
CA THR A 31 -9.02 -10.89 13.09
C THR A 31 -8.06 -11.67 12.19
N PRO A 32 -8.52 -12.28 11.08
CA PRO A 32 -7.63 -12.92 10.10
C PRO A 32 -6.59 -11.92 9.57
N CYS A 33 -5.34 -12.36 9.41
CA CYS A 33 -4.27 -11.46 8.96
C CYS A 33 -4.51 -10.87 7.56
N SER A 34 -5.29 -11.56 6.70
CA SER A 34 -5.63 -11.10 5.34
C SER A 34 -6.69 -10.01 5.31
N ALA A 35 -7.39 -9.77 6.42
CA ALA A 35 -8.58 -8.92 6.44
C ALA A 35 -8.30 -7.49 5.96
N PHE A 36 -7.11 -6.95 6.28
CA PHE A 36 -6.73 -5.62 5.83
C PHE A 36 -6.57 -5.58 4.29
N SER A 37 -5.78 -6.49 3.74
CA SER A 37 -5.50 -6.57 2.30
C SER A 37 -6.74 -6.90 1.45
N GLU A 38 -7.67 -7.69 1.99
CA GLU A 38 -8.98 -7.92 1.37
C GLU A 38 -9.83 -6.65 1.32
N VAL A 39 -9.82 -5.84 2.40
CA VAL A 39 -10.55 -4.56 2.43
C VAL A 39 -9.91 -3.54 1.49
N LEU A 40 -8.57 -3.49 1.41
CA LEU A 40 -7.86 -2.69 0.41
C LEU A 40 -8.31 -3.08 -1.00
N THR A 41 -8.29 -4.38 -1.31
CA THR A 41 -8.71 -4.90 -2.63
C THR A 41 -10.16 -4.52 -2.95
N LYS A 42 -11.07 -4.62 -1.97
CA LYS A 42 -12.47 -4.18 -2.13
C LYS A 42 -12.60 -2.69 -2.43
N ALA A 43 -11.71 -1.84 -1.94
CA ALA A 43 -11.74 -0.41 -2.24
C ALA A 43 -11.45 -0.15 -3.73
N PHE A 44 -10.49 -0.87 -4.32
CA PHE A 44 -10.16 -0.78 -5.74
C PHE A 44 -11.21 -1.48 -6.62
N ALA A 45 -11.72 -2.64 -6.19
CA ALA A 45 -12.74 -3.39 -6.93
C ALA A 45 -14.06 -2.61 -7.07
N LYS A 46 -14.37 -1.71 -6.13
CA LYS A 46 -15.51 -0.79 -6.24
C LYS A 46 -15.38 0.20 -7.39
N GLU A 47 -14.16 0.55 -7.78
CA GLU A 47 -13.91 1.41 -8.94
C GLU A 47 -13.81 0.57 -10.22
N SER A 48 -13.01 -0.50 -10.21
CA SER A 48 -12.86 -1.38 -11.39
C SER A 48 -12.20 -2.73 -11.09
N ASP A 49 -12.83 -3.82 -11.54
CA ASP A 49 -12.24 -5.16 -11.51
C ASP A 49 -11.00 -5.25 -12.42
N GLN A 50 -10.99 -4.56 -13.56
CA GLN A 50 -9.82 -4.50 -14.45
C GLN A 50 -8.62 -3.85 -13.75
N CYS A 51 -8.87 -2.80 -12.98
CA CYS A 51 -7.84 -2.15 -12.17
C CYS A 51 -7.23 -3.14 -11.16
N THR A 52 -8.05 -3.89 -10.42
CA THR A 52 -7.53 -4.90 -9.47
C THR A 52 -6.75 -6.02 -10.16
N ASN A 53 -7.19 -6.46 -11.34
CA ASN A 53 -6.51 -7.50 -12.11
C ASN A 53 -5.17 -7.01 -12.70
N ALA A 54 -5.10 -5.75 -13.14
CA ALA A 54 -3.87 -5.12 -13.58
C ALA A 54 -2.86 -5.01 -12.43
N ILE A 55 -3.31 -4.55 -11.26
CA ILE A 55 -2.47 -4.48 -10.04
C ILE A 55 -1.95 -5.87 -9.67
N ARG A 56 -2.83 -6.88 -9.59
CA ARG A 56 -2.43 -8.26 -9.26
C ARG A 56 -1.40 -8.82 -10.25
N THR A 57 -1.65 -8.66 -11.55
CA THR A 57 -0.75 -9.12 -12.61
C THR A 57 0.60 -8.41 -12.54
N SER A 58 0.62 -7.12 -12.19
CA SER A 58 1.85 -6.33 -12.15
C SER A 58 2.88 -6.84 -11.15
N PHE A 59 2.47 -7.45 -10.03
CA PHE A 59 3.39 -8.03 -9.06
C PHE A 59 4.20 -9.19 -9.67
N GLU A 60 3.53 -10.04 -10.43
CA GLU A 60 4.16 -11.18 -11.11
C GLU A 60 5.06 -10.76 -12.26
N VAL A 61 4.63 -9.78 -13.07
CA VAL A 61 5.43 -9.20 -14.15
C VAL A 61 6.69 -8.54 -13.60
N THR A 62 6.54 -7.70 -12.57
CA THR A 62 7.66 -7.04 -11.87
C THR A 62 8.64 -8.06 -11.29
N ARG A 63 8.13 -9.11 -10.62
CA ARG A 63 8.96 -10.19 -10.06
C ARG A 63 9.79 -10.89 -11.13
N LYS A 64 9.17 -11.27 -12.26
CA LYS A 64 9.87 -11.94 -13.37
C LYS A 64 10.96 -11.06 -13.97
N GLN A 65 10.65 -9.78 -14.19
CA GLN A 65 11.63 -8.84 -14.74
C GLN A 65 12.78 -8.57 -13.77
N ALA A 66 12.54 -8.56 -12.46
CA ALA A 66 13.58 -8.30 -11.46
C ALA A 66 14.61 -9.44 -11.30
N VAL A 67 14.43 -10.59 -11.93
CA VAL A 67 15.34 -11.75 -11.77
C VAL A 67 16.74 -11.49 -12.35
N THR A 68 16.85 -10.66 -13.38
CA THR A 68 18.14 -10.32 -14.01
C THR A 68 18.60 -8.92 -13.64
N GLU A 69 19.91 -8.67 -13.69
CA GLU A 69 20.47 -7.34 -13.45
C GLU A 69 19.96 -6.31 -14.45
N GLU A 70 19.85 -6.68 -15.73
CA GLU A 70 19.31 -5.82 -16.78
C GLU A 70 17.84 -5.47 -16.52
N GLY A 71 17.04 -6.45 -16.08
CA GLY A 71 15.64 -6.26 -15.79
C GLY A 71 15.41 -5.44 -14.51
N ALA A 72 16.21 -5.65 -13.46
CA ALA A 72 16.20 -4.81 -12.26
C ALA A 72 16.57 -3.36 -12.58
N LYS A 73 17.58 -3.14 -13.44
CA LYS A 73 17.93 -1.80 -13.93
C LYS A 73 16.80 -1.16 -14.74
N ALA A 74 16.14 -1.93 -15.62
CA ALA A 74 14.98 -1.45 -16.36
C ALA A 74 13.83 -1.05 -15.42
N LEU A 75 13.55 -1.82 -14.38
CA LEU A 75 12.54 -1.47 -13.36
C LEU A 75 12.93 -0.20 -12.58
N LYS A 76 14.21 -0.02 -12.26
CA LYS A 76 14.71 1.21 -11.64
C LYS A 76 14.41 2.44 -12.51
N GLU A 77 14.57 2.32 -13.81
CA GLU A 77 14.29 3.40 -14.76
C GLU A 77 12.77 3.60 -14.94
N GLN A 78 12.02 2.51 -15.12
CA GLN A 78 10.56 2.48 -15.25
C GLN A 78 9.85 3.22 -14.13
N PHE A 79 10.21 2.90 -12.89
CA PHE A 79 9.58 3.47 -11.69
C PHE A 79 10.30 4.71 -11.17
N ARG A 80 11.29 5.22 -11.91
CA ARG A 80 12.12 6.39 -11.56
C ARG A 80 12.67 6.32 -10.14
N LEU A 81 13.27 5.20 -9.75
CA LEU A 81 13.76 5.01 -8.38
C LEU A 81 15.03 5.86 -8.15
N CYS A 82 15.16 6.44 -6.96
CA CYS A 82 16.35 7.22 -6.60
C CYS A 82 17.58 6.32 -6.38
N LYS A 83 17.37 5.15 -5.79
CA LYS A 83 18.42 4.16 -5.46
C LYS A 83 18.47 3.06 -6.52
N PRO A 84 19.63 2.41 -6.72
CA PRO A 84 19.73 1.26 -7.61
C PRO A 84 18.86 0.10 -7.10
N LEU A 85 18.31 -0.66 -8.04
CA LEU A 85 17.61 -1.92 -7.79
C LEU A 85 18.47 -3.06 -8.33
N ALA A 86 18.53 -4.15 -7.59
CA ALA A 86 19.20 -5.39 -7.94
C ALA A 86 18.24 -6.57 -7.70
N PRO A 87 18.46 -7.73 -8.34
CA PRO A 87 17.64 -8.92 -8.08
C PRO A 87 17.56 -9.30 -6.60
N SER A 88 18.66 -9.10 -5.86
CA SER A 88 18.76 -9.42 -4.43
C SER A 88 17.90 -8.53 -3.51
N ASN A 89 17.48 -7.35 -3.98
CA ASN A 89 16.70 -6.40 -3.17
C ASN A 89 15.38 -5.97 -3.81
N TYR A 90 14.91 -6.67 -4.85
CA TYR A 90 13.68 -6.29 -5.56
C TYR A 90 12.45 -6.19 -4.67
N THR A 91 12.42 -6.94 -3.56
CA THR A 91 11.31 -6.95 -2.60
C THR A 91 11.03 -5.57 -2.02
N VAL A 92 12.02 -4.68 -1.97
CA VAL A 92 11.83 -3.29 -1.54
C VAL A 92 10.87 -2.55 -2.48
N LEU A 93 10.93 -2.80 -3.80
CA LEU A 93 9.99 -2.23 -4.78
C LEU A 93 8.60 -2.86 -4.65
N ARG A 94 8.54 -4.18 -4.49
CA ARG A 94 7.30 -4.94 -4.30
C ARG A 94 6.53 -4.46 -3.06
N ASP A 95 7.22 -4.31 -1.93
CA ASP A 95 6.61 -3.90 -0.66
C ASP A 95 6.18 -2.43 -0.73
N TRP A 96 6.95 -1.58 -1.41
CA TRP A 96 6.58 -0.19 -1.65
C TRP A 96 5.31 -0.05 -2.52
N PHE A 97 5.09 -0.91 -3.53
CA PHE A 97 3.81 -0.90 -4.25
C PHE A 97 2.64 -1.20 -3.32
N TRP A 98 2.78 -2.18 -2.43
CA TRP A 98 1.75 -2.50 -1.44
C TRP A 98 1.45 -1.28 -0.56
N ASP A 99 2.48 -0.59 -0.06
CA ASP A 99 2.33 0.63 0.75
C ASP A 99 1.57 1.72 -0.01
N VAL A 100 1.93 1.97 -1.28
CA VAL A 100 1.27 3.00 -2.08
C VAL A 100 -0.22 2.70 -2.28
N TYR A 101 -0.59 1.45 -2.60
CA TYR A 101 -1.99 1.07 -2.74
C TYR A 101 -2.75 1.12 -1.40
N ALA A 102 -2.10 0.74 -0.30
CA ALA A 102 -2.66 0.87 1.04
C ALA A 102 -2.95 2.35 1.36
N TYR A 103 -2.00 3.25 1.09
CA TYR A 103 -2.19 4.68 1.30
C TYR A 103 -3.29 5.28 0.41
N LEU A 104 -3.33 4.93 -0.87
CA LEU A 104 -4.40 5.36 -1.78
C LEU A 104 -5.79 5.00 -1.22
N ALA A 105 -5.96 3.78 -0.71
CA ALA A 105 -7.23 3.34 -0.11
C ALA A 105 -7.53 4.03 1.22
N MET A 106 -6.53 4.16 2.11
CA MET A 106 -6.70 4.79 3.42
C MET A 106 -7.03 6.28 3.32
N PHE A 107 -6.50 6.98 2.32
CA PHE A 107 -6.72 8.40 2.07
C PHE A 107 -7.73 8.67 0.93
N ASN A 108 -8.63 7.73 0.66
CA ASN A 108 -9.62 7.83 -0.42
C ASN A 108 -10.78 8.80 -0.11
N HIS A 109 -10.45 10.06 0.19
CA HIS A 109 -11.40 11.12 0.51
C HIS A 109 -12.06 11.69 -0.76
N PRO A 110 -13.28 12.25 -0.68
CA PRO A 110 -13.96 12.82 -1.84
C PRO A 110 -13.41 14.19 -2.29
N TYR A 111 -12.39 14.70 -1.61
CA TYR A 111 -11.76 15.99 -1.89
C TYR A 111 -10.24 15.86 -1.79
N ALA A 112 -9.51 16.79 -2.43
CA ALA A 112 -8.07 16.83 -2.35
C ALA A 112 -7.63 17.00 -0.88
N SER A 113 -6.70 16.17 -0.44
CA SER A 113 -6.25 16.15 0.96
C SER A 113 -4.73 16.09 1.04
N LYS A 114 -4.19 16.60 2.15
CA LYS A 114 -2.75 16.63 2.41
C LYS A 114 -2.43 15.80 3.65
N LEU A 115 -2.38 14.48 3.49
CA LEU A 115 -2.07 13.53 4.56
C LEU A 115 -1.47 12.25 3.93
N PRO A 116 -0.18 11.90 4.12
CA PRO A 116 1.00 12.71 4.46
C PRO A 116 1.54 13.53 3.26
N LEU A 117 1.08 13.23 2.05
CA LEU A 117 1.38 13.94 0.81
C LEU A 117 0.08 14.53 0.23
N LEU A 118 0.19 15.43 -0.75
CA LEU A 118 -0.98 15.96 -1.44
C LEU A 118 -1.52 14.91 -2.42
N VAL A 119 -2.77 14.52 -2.24
CA VAL A 119 -3.49 13.58 -3.13
C VAL A 119 -4.77 14.24 -3.66
N PRO A 120 -5.25 13.88 -4.87
CA PRO A 120 -6.52 14.37 -5.40
C PRO A 120 -7.71 13.84 -4.59
N GLY A 121 -8.90 14.37 -4.89
CA GLY A 121 -10.14 13.72 -4.45
C GLY A 121 -10.36 12.40 -5.20
N HIS A 122 -10.91 11.41 -4.51
CA HIS A 122 -11.09 10.04 -5.00
C HIS A 122 -9.81 9.43 -5.59
N PRO A 123 -8.68 9.42 -4.86
CA PRO A 123 -7.39 9.00 -5.39
C PRO A 123 -7.36 7.55 -5.90
N VAL A 124 -8.16 6.64 -5.34
CA VAL A 124 -8.28 5.26 -5.87
C VAL A 124 -8.87 5.29 -7.29
N LYS A 125 -9.94 6.06 -7.49
CA LYS A 125 -10.58 6.24 -8.80
C LYS A 125 -9.62 6.87 -9.81
N GLU A 126 -8.89 7.90 -9.40
CA GLU A 126 -7.90 8.57 -10.26
C GLU A 126 -6.77 7.61 -10.67
N ALA A 127 -6.30 6.76 -9.76
CA ALA A 127 -5.30 5.73 -10.08
C ALA A 127 -5.85 4.67 -11.06
N CYS A 128 -7.09 4.20 -10.85
CA CYS A 128 -7.69 3.16 -11.68
C CYS A 128 -7.96 3.59 -13.13
N LYS A 129 -8.12 4.89 -13.42
CA LYS A 129 -8.23 5.40 -14.81
C LYS A 129 -7.09 4.96 -15.72
N PHE A 130 -5.89 4.75 -15.16
CA PHE A 130 -4.72 4.32 -15.93
C PHE A 130 -4.68 2.81 -16.19
N LEU A 131 -5.51 2.05 -15.46
CA LEU A 131 -5.52 0.59 -15.42
C LEU A 131 -6.82 -0.03 -15.99
N GLU A 132 -7.82 0.79 -16.27
CA GLU A 132 -9.09 0.41 -16.92
C GLU A 132 -8.93 0.23 -18.45
N LYS A 133 -8.01 -0.64 -18.85
CA LYS A 133 -7.75 -0.96 -20.25
C LYS A 133 -7.08 -2.32 -20.41
N ASN A 134 -7.13 -2.85 -21.63
CA ASN A 134 -6.32 -4.01 -22.00
C ASN A 134 -4.89 -3.57 -22.32
N PHE A 135 -3.92 -4.28 -21.76
CA PHE A 135 -2.51 -4.07 -22.01
C PHE A 135 -2.04 -5.02 -23.11
N ALA A 136 -1.25 -4.51 -24.06
CA ALA A 136 -0.76 -5.29 -25.19
C ALA A 136 0.41 -6.22 -24.78
N ASP A 137 1.19 -5.76 -23.81
CA ASP A 137 2.38 -6.44 -23.30
C ASP A 137 2.67 -6.00 -21.84
N ASP A 138 3.61 -6.71 -21.21
CA ASP A 138 4.06 -6.47 -19.84
C ASP A 138 4.59 -5.04 -19.64
N GLN A 139 5.26 -4.45 -20.64
CA GLN A 139 5.82 -3.11 -20.55
C GLN A 139 4.71 -2.05 -20.47
N SER A 140 3.69 -2.17 -21.32
CA SER A 140 2.53 -1.28 -21.31
C SER A 140 1.73 -1.36 -20.00
N LEU A 141 1.71 -2.53 -19.35
CA LEU A 141 1.16 -2.71 -18.01
C LEU A 141 1.99 -1.93 -16.98
N LEU A 142 3.30 -2.09 -16.96
CA LEU A 142 4.18 -1.38 -16.03
C LEU A 142 4.16 0.14 -16.24
N ASP A 143 3.93 0.61 -17.47
CA ASP A 143 3.68 2.03 -17.76
C ASP A 143 2.39 2.50 -17.09
N GLY A 144 1.30 1.73 -17.22
CA GLY A 144 0.03 2.02 -16.55
C GLY A 144 0.15 2.04 -15.03
N ILE A 145 0.89 1.09 -14.47
CA ILE A 145 1.15 1.00 -13.03
C ILE A 145 1.95 2.22 -12.55
N TYR A 146 2.97 2.66 -13.29
CA TYR A 146 3.73 3.86 -12.96
C TYR A 146 2.84 5.12 -12.94
N GLN A 147 1.91 5.26 -13.89
CA GLN A 147 0.94 6.36 -13.89
C GLN A 147 -0.01 6.27 -12.69
N ALA A 148 -0.52 5.07 -12.38
CA ALA A 148 -1.43 4.84 -11.26
C ALA A 148 -0.80 5.21 -9.91
N ILE A 149 0.42 4.72 -9.63
CA ILE A 149 1.11 5.04 -8.37
C ILE A 149 1.54 6.51 -8.29
N SER A 150 1.76 7.17 -9.43
CA SER A 150 2.11 8.60 -9.50
C SER A 150 1.00 9.50 -8.97
N VAL A 151 -0.25 9.04 -8.92
CA VAL A 151 -1.36 9.73 -8.23
C VAL A 151 -1.06 9.97 -6.75
N PHE A 152 -0.28 9.09 -6.13
CA PHE A 152 0.17 9.26 -4.74
C PHE A 152 1.58 9.85 -4.66
N THR A 153 2.51 9.33 -5.46
CA THR A 153 3.94 9.60 -5.28
C THR A 153 4.44 10.86 -5.99
N ASN A 154 3.69 11.34 -6.99
CA ASN A 154 4.07 12.51 -7.79
C ASN A 154 2.87 13.34 -8.28
N TYR A 155 1.83 13.47 -7.45
CA TYR A 155 0.63 14.22 -7.84
C TYR A 155 0.91 15.68 -8.25
N THR A 156 1.92 16.32 -7.65
CA THR A 156 2.30 17.71 -7.96
C THR A 156 3.23 17.84 -9.18
N GLY A 157 3.72 16.72 -9.73
CA GLY A 157 4.73 16.70 -10.79
C GLY A 157 6.14 17.13 -10.36
N LYS A 158 6.37 17.40 -9.07
CA LYS A 158 7.65 17.90 -8.55
C LYS A 158 8.61 16.80 -8.06
N THR A 159 8.15 15.56 -7.96
CA THR A 159 8.98 14.44 -7.52
C THR A 159 9.92 14.05 -8.67
N HIS A 160 11.24 14.22 -8.45
CA HIS A 160 12.27 13.88 -9.43
C HIS A 160 12.50 12.37 -9.53
N CYS A 161 12.51 11.67 -8.40
CA CYS A 161 12.63 10.23 -8.30
C CYS A 161 11.88 9.71 -7.06
N ASN A 162 11.49 8.44 -7.07
CA ASN A 162 10.86 7.77 -5.95
C ASN A 162 11.95 7.18 -5.03
N ASP A 163 12.10 7.74 -3.83
CA ASP A 163 12.97 7.15 -2.81
C ASP A 163 12.17 6.12 -2.03
N LEU A 164 12.48 4.86 -2.27
CA LEU A 164 11.84 3.75 -1.59
C LEU A 164 12.36 3.74 -0.15
N PRO A 165 11.47 3.68 0.85
CA PRO A 165 11.91 3.48 2.21
C PRO A 165 12.63 2.13 2.27
N ASN A 166 13.76 2.06 2.99
CA ASN A 166 14.53 0.82 3.15
C ASN A 166 13.75 -0.27 3.93
N SER A 167 12.51 0.02 4.36
CA SER A 167 11.61 -0.86 5.11
C SER A 167 10.17 -0.36 4.97
N ALA A 168 9.18 -1.25 4.86
CA ALA A 168 7.73 -0.96 4.70
C ALA A 168 7.12 -0.05 5.80
N VAL A 169 7.86 0.15 6.88
CA VAL A 169 7.66 1.26 7.82
C VAL A 169 9.07 1.64 8.23
N PRO A 170 9.46 2.91 8.34
CA PRO A 170 10.59 3.22 9.21
C PRO A 170 10.16 2.73 10.60
N LEU A 171 10.63 1.55 11.03
CA LEU A 171 10.63 1.14 12.44
C LEU A 171 11.55 2.07 13.27
N LEU A 172 11.83 3.27 12.77
CA LEU A 172 12.64 4.31 13.34
C LEU A 172 11.73 5.18 14.19
N GLY A 173 11.63 4.83 15.47
CA GLY A 173 10.93 5.61 16.48
C GLY A 173 10.04 4.76 17.39
N GLY A 174 9.21 5.43 18.20
CA GLY A 174 8.36 4.77 19.20
C GLY A 174 7.38 3.76 18.60
N TRP A 175 6.88 3.98 17.39
CA TRP A 175 5.93 3.05 16.76
C TRP A 175 6.55 1.69 16.44
N GLY A 176 7.81 1.66 15.98
CA GLY A 176 8.51 0.39 15.75
C GLY A 176 8.70 -0.40 17.04
N ILE A 177 9.04 0.27 18.14
CA ILE A 177 9.11 -0.35 19.46
C ILE A 177 7.75 -0.91 19.86
N GLN A 178 6.66 -0.17 19.65
CA GLN A 178 5.32 -0.65 19.99
C GLN A 178 4.91 -1.88 19.16
N LEU A 179 5.14 -1.88 17.84
CA LEU A 179 4.84 -3.03 16.96
C LEU A 179 5.62 -4.29 17.35
N CYS A 180 6.85 -4.13 17.87
CA CYS A 180 7.69 -5.24 18.35
C CYS A 180 7.34 -5.72 19.76
N ASN A 181 6.42 -5.06 20.49
CA ASN A 181 6.09 -5.39 21.88
C ASN A 181 4.58 -5.57 22.09
N GLU A 182 3.83 -4.47 22.11
CA GLU A 182 2.41 -4.46 22.55
C GLU A 182 1.41 -4.40 21.39
N MET A 183 1.80 -3.75 20.28
CA MET A 183 0.96 -3.50 19.11
C MET A 183 1.23 -4.52 18.00
N VAL A 184 1.33 -5.80 18.36
CA VAL A 184 1.56 -6.90 17.41
C VAL A 184 0.28 -7.16 16.61
N MET A 185 0.18 -6.50 15.45
CA MET A 185 -1.01 -6.53 14.58
C MET A 185 -0.70 -7.36 13.32
N PRO A 186 -1.21 -8.60 13.22
CA PRO A 186 -0.90 -9.47 12.10
C PRO A 186 -1.52 -8.97 10.80
N MET A 187 -0.70 -8.75 9.78
CA MET A 187 -1.12 -8.37 8.42
C MET A 187 -0.41 -9.25 7.39
N CYS A 188 -1.19 -9.90 6.53
CA CYS A 188 -0.69 -10.79 5.50
C CYS A 188 -1.45 -10.58 4.19
N ASN A 189 -0.88 -11.11 3.10
CA ASN A 189 -1.50 -11.19 1.79
C ASN A 189 -1.50 -12.66 1.36
N ASN A 190 -2.51 -13.11 0.62
CA ASN A 190 -2.58 -14.49 0.14
C ASN A 190 -2.64 -14.61 -1.40
N GLY A 191 -2.76 -13.49 -2.11
CA GLY A 191 -2.81 -13.45 -3.58
C GLY A 191 -4.03 -14.15 -4.22
N LYS A 192 -5.01 -14.55 -3.41
CA LYS A 192 -6.25 -15.23 -3.82
C LYS A 192 -7.47 -14.36 -3.57
N THR A 193 -7.67 -13.91 -2.33
CA THR A 193 -8.79 -13.04 -1.92
C THR A 193 -8.42 -11.56 -1.96
N ASP A 194 -7.14 -11.25 -2.14
CA ASP A 194 -6.61 -9.90 -2.33
C ASP A 194 -5.90 -9.75 -3.70
N MET A 195 -5.58 -8.51 -4.07
CA MET A 195 -4.89 -8.16 -5.32
C MET A 195 -3.37 -8.11 -5.19
N PHE A 196 -2.80 -8.57 -4.08
CA PHE A 196 -1.38 -8.45 -3.80
C PHE A 196 -0.64 -9.78 -4.01
N PHE A 197 0.68 -9.76 -3.81
CA PHE A 197 1.53 -10.95 -3.83
C PHE A 197 1.31 -11.80 -2.56
N ASP A 198 1.56 -13.10 -2.64
CA ASP A 198 1.51 -13.98 -1.46
C ASP A 198 2.59 -13.60 -0.43
N ASN A 199 2.15 -13.29 0.78
CA ASN A 199 3.01 -12.88 1.91
C ASN A 199 2.35 -13.31 3.23
N PRO A 200 2.57 -14.55 3.67
CA PRO A 200 2.01 -15.04 4.93
C PRO A 200 2.59 -14.28 6.14
N TRP A 201 1.83 -14.28 7.25
CA TRP A 201 2.23 -13.70 8.53
C TRP A 201 3.31 -14.54 9.24
#